data_AF-A0A7K8AMJ6-F1
#
_entry.id   AF-A0A7K8AMJ6-F1
#
_cell.length_a   1.000
_cell.length_b   1.000
_cell.length_c   1.000
_cell.angle_alpha   90.00
_cell.angle_beta   90.00
_cell.angle_gamma   90.00
#
_symmetry.space_group_name_H-M   'P 1'
#
loop_
_entity.id
_entity.type
_entity.pdbx_description
1 polymer ?
#
loop_
_entity_poly.entity_id
_entity_poly.type
_entity_poly.pdbx_seq_one_letter_code
_entity_poly.pdbx_strand_id
1 'polypeptide(L)'
;SRRLRTEDLRDPAVSGEIAVKMSRFHGMVMPFNKEPKWLFGTMEWYLKQISELTFPEQAQLEKLEQLRGYNLEQEMRSLSGIWGSTSPLHAPSGIWGSHSMLPVGFGVPRGVSTDLSHPFSRGFDLGNHFCEWVYNYTHDSWPFFQARPEHYPSRQQQLHFIRHYLSEDSGRRGDTTHQEQARIEEEMLVEIDR
;
A
#
# COMPACT_ATOMS: atom_id res chain seq x y z
N SER A 1 -24.23 -6.21 1.96
CA SER A 1 -22.78 -6.42 2.12
C SER A 1 -22.26 -5.48 3.19
N ARG A 2 -21.37 -5.94 4.10
CA ARG A 2 -20.72 -5.10 5.13
C ARG A 2 -19.31 -4.72 4.68
N ARG A 3 -18.78 -3.59 5.17
CA ARG A 3 -17.36 -3.26 4.98
C ARG A 3 -16.48 -4.28 5.71
N LEU A 4 -15.35 -4.61 5.11
CA LEU A 4 -14.30 -5.38 5.79
C LEU A 4 -13.71 -4.54 6.91
N ARG A 5 -13.38 -5.21 8.00
CA ARG A 5 -12.68 -4.67 9.17
C ARG A 5 -11.23 -5.11 9.11
N THR A 6 -10.36 -4.40 9.83
CA THR A 6 -8.92 -4.76 9.95
C THR A 6 -8.73 -6.22 10.38
N GLU A 7 -9.60 -6.73 11.25
CA GLU A 7 -9.56 -8.12 11.71
C GLU A 7 -9.81 -9.15 10.60
N ASP A 8 -10.65 -8.82 9.61
CA ASP A 8 -10.99 -9.71 8.50
C ASP A 8 -9.81 -9.90 7.54
N LEU A 9 -8.86 -8.96 7.47
CA LEU A 9 -7.71 -9.02 6.56
C LEU A 9 -6.82 -10.24 6.81
N ARG A 10 -6.83 -10.74 8.06
CA ARG A 10 -6.01 -11.87 8.53
C ARG A 10 -6.64 -13.23 8.20
N ASP A 11 -7.91 -13.26 7.84
CA ASP A 11 -8.57 -14.50 7.45
C ASP A 11 -7.98 -14.98 6.10
N PRO A 12 -7.46 -16.22 6.01
CA PRO A 12 -6.79 -16.69 4.80
C PRO A 12 -7.67 -16.67 3.55
N ALA A 13 -8.98 -16.89 3.68
CA ALA A 13 -9.90 -16.89 2.54
C ALA A 13 -10.17 -15.46 2.06
N VAL A 14 -10.44 -14.54 2.99
CA VAL A 14 -10.61 -13.10 2.68
C VAL A 14 -9.32 -12.52 2.07
N SER A 15 -8.17 -12.82 2.68
CA SER A 15 -6.85 -12.39 2.22
C SER A 15 -6.57 -12.87 0.79
N GLY A 16 -6.86 -14.14 0.49
CA GLY A 16 -6.74 -14.69 -0.86
C GLY A 16 -7.66 -14.02 -1.88
N GLU A 17 -8.90 -13.70 -1.50
CA GLU A 17 -9.83 -12.99 -2.39
C GLU A 17 -9.37 -11.55 -2.68
N ILE A 18 -8.84 -10.84 -1.68
CA ILE A 18 -8.25 -9.52 -1.86
C ILE A 18 -7.06 -9.59 -2.82
N ALA A 19 -6.17 -10.56 -2.63
CA ALA A 19 -4.99 -10.76 -3.47
C ALA A 19 -5.35 -10.95 -4.95
N VAL A 20 -6.33 -11.80 -5.25
CA VAL A 20 -6.83 -12.03 -6.61
C VAL A 20 -7.41 -10.75 -7.21
N LYS A 21 -8.21 -9.99 -6.44
CA LYS A 21 -8.80 -8.73 -6.92
C LYS A 21 -7.75 -7.67 -7.20
N MET A 22 -6.76 -7.53 -6.32
CA MET A 22 -5.64 -6.61 -6.50
C MET A 22 -4.84 -6.97 -7.76
N SER A 23 -4.56 -8.25 -7.99
CA SER A 23 -3.91 -8.74 -9.21
C SER A 23 -4.67 -8.37 -10.48
N ARG A 24 -6.01 -8.57 -10.49
CA ARG A 24 -6.86 -8.14 -11.60
C ARG A 24 -6.76 -6.64 -11.85
N PHE A 25 -6.79 -5.86 -10.77
CA PHE A 25 -6.72 -4.40 -10.84
C PHE A 25 -5.37 -3.94 -11.42
N HIS A 26 -4.27 -4.53 -10.96
CA HIS A 26 -2.93 -4.23 -11.46
C HIS A 26 -2.77 -4.57 -12.95
N GLY A 27 -3.50 -5.57 -13.45
CA GLY A 27 -3.55 -5.92 -14.87
C GLY A 27 -4.43 -5.01 -15.75
N MET A 28 -5.15 -4.03 -15.18
CA MET A 28 -5.99 -3.11 -15.95
C MET A 28 -5.15 -2.01 -16.61
N VAL A 29 -5.37 -1.77 -17.91
CA VAL A 29 -4.78 -0.62 -18.61
C VAL A 29 -5.63 0.62 -18.32
N MET A 30 -5.16 1.45 -17.40
CA MET A 30 -5.86 2.68 -17.04
C MET A 30 -5.45 3.86 -17.94
N PRO A 31 -6.39 4.74 -18.37
CA PRO A 31 -6.13 5.86 -19.26
C PRO A 31 -5.59 7.09 -18.50
N PHE A 32 -4.59 6.92 -17.64
CA PHE A 32 -3.98 8.01 -16.87
C PHE A 32 -2.52 8.20 -17.23
N ASN A 33 -2.02 9.41 -16.95
CA ASN A 33 -0.61 9.74 -17.15
C ASN A 33 0.25 8.84 -16.25
N LYS A 34 1.14 8.06 -16.87
CA LYS A 34 1.96 7.03 -16.21
C LYS A 34 3.26 7.57 -15.61
N GLU A 35 3.42 8.89 -15.52
CA GLU A 35 4.64 9.46 -14.97
C GLU A 35 4.68 9.31 -13.44
N PRO A 36 5.71 8.66 -12.88
CA PRO A 36 5.84 8.42 -11.43
C PRO A 36 6.19 9.67 -10.61
N LYS A 37 5.96 10.88 -11.14
CA LYS A 37 6.32 12.15 -10.49
C LYS A 37 5.41 12.54 -9.33
N TRP A 38 4.23 11.91 -9.23
CA TRP A 38 3.21 12.35 -8.30
C TRP A 38 3.57 12.11 -6.83
N LEU A 39 4.15 10.95 -6.50
CA LEU A 39 4.45 10.59 -5.11
C LEU A 39 5.42 11.58 -4.46
N PHE A 40 6.61 11.74 -5.05
CA PHE A 40 7.63 12.64 -4.52
C PHE A 40 7.22 14.11 -4.60
N GLY A 41 6.54 14.53 -5.67
CA GLY A 41 6.01 15.90 -5.75
C GLY A 41 4.97 16.19 -4.66
N THR A 42 4.14 15.22 -4.32
CA THR A 42 3.14 15.33 -3.25
C THR A 42 3.81 15.36 -1.86
N MET A 43 4.80 14.48 -1.63
CA MET A 43 5.56 14.48 -0.38
C MET A 43 6.35 15.78 -0.18
N GLU A 44 7.02 16.29 -1.21
CA GLU A 44 7.71 17.58 -1.19
C GLU A 44 6.75 18.73 -0.84
N TRP A 45 5.56 18.74 -1.45
CA TRP A 45 4.53 19.73 -1.15
C TRP A 45 4.08 19.65 0.31
N TYR A 46 3.80 18.45 0.83
CA TYR A 46 3.44 18.27 2.24
C TYR A 46 4.55 18.69 3.19
N LEU A 47 5.81 18.34 2.92
CA LEU A 47 6.94 18.75 3.76
C LEU A 47 7.08 20.27 3.83
N LYS A 48 6.85 20.97 2.71
CA LYS A 48 6.82 22.44 2.71
C LYS A 48 5.69 22.98 3.59
N GLN A 49 4.51 22.40 3.54
CA GLN A 49 3.42 22.82 4.43
C GLN A 49 3.77 22.55 5.90
N ILE A 50 4.34 21.39 6.21
CA ILE A 50 4.74 20.99 7.57
C ILE A 50 5.81 21.92 8.14
N SER A 51 6.75 22.40 7.33
CA SER A 51 7.80 23.31 7.81
C SER A 51 7.29 24.69 8.21
N GLU A 52 6.12 25.08 7.69
CA GLU A 52 5.41 26.34 7.98
C GLU A 52 4.33 26.16 9.07
N LEU A 53 3.98 24.93 9.46
CA LEU A 53 2.95 24.66 10.46
C LEU A 53 3.35 25.10 11.87
N THR A 54 2.36 25.61 12.60
CA THR A 54 2.44 25.89 14.03
C THR A 54 1.08 25.63 14.69
N PHE A 55 1.09 25.29 15.98
CA PHE A 55 -0.11 24.98 16.73
C PHE A 55 -0.21 25.83 18.01
N PRO A 56 -1.41 26.31 18.37
CA PRO A 56 -1.60 27.06 19.62
C PRO A 56 -1.53 26.16 20.86
N GLU A 57 -1.81 24.86 20.70
CA GLU A 57 -1.78 23.88 21.78
C GLU A 57 -0.37 23.30 21.97
N GLN A 58 0.18 23.45 23.18
CA GLN A 58 1.53 22.98 23.52
C GLN A 58 1.74 21.48 23.22
N ALA A 59 0.74 20.63 23.53
CA ALA A 59 0.82 19.19 23.27
C ALA A 59 0.89 18.84 21.78
N GLN A 60 0.29 19.67 20.91
CA GLN A 60 0.38 19.49 19.45
C GLN A 60 1.73 19.99 18.92
N LEU A 61 2.23 21.10 19.47
CA LEU A 61 3.55 21.63 19.15
C LEU A 61 4.66 20.63 19.51
N GLU A 62 4.59 20.00 20.69
CA GLU A 62 5.54 18.97 21.11
C GLU A 62 5.55 17.76 20.15
N LYS A 63 4.36 17.32 19.70
CA LYS A 63 4.26 16.26 18.68
C LYS A 63 4.85 16.70 17.34
N LEU A 64 4.61 17.93 16.92
CA LEU A 64 5.19 18.48 15.69
C LEU A 64 6.71 18.51 15.76
N GLU A 65 7.28 18.98 16.87
CA GLU A 65 8.73 19.02 17.08
C GLU A 65 9.35 17.61 17.16
N GLN A 66 8.66 16.64 17.75
CA GLN A 66 9.05 15.23 17.67
C GLN A 66 9.10 14.74 16.21
N LEU A 67 8.09 15.06 15.39
CA LEU A 67 8.07 14.70 13.96
C LEU A 67 9.21 15.39 13.18
N ARG A 68 9.49 16.67 13.46
CA ARG A 68 10.61 17.41 12.83
C ARG A 68 11.97 16.84 13.21
N GLY A 69 12.09 16.28 14.42
CA GLY A 69 13.31 15.61 14.90
C GLY A 69 13.78 14.44 14.03
N TYR A 70 12.89 13.82 13.25
CA TYR A 70 13.26 12.75 12.31
C TYR A 70 13.90 13.25 11.01
N ASN A 71 14.08 14.56 10.82
CA ASN A 71 14.64 15.15 9.60
C ASN A 71 14.00 14.62 8.31
N LEU A 72 12.68 14.80 8.21
CA LEU A 72 11.85 14.22 7.15
C LEU A 72 12.32 14.57 5.73
N GLU A 73 12.98 15.72 5.53
CA GLU A 73 13.57 16.09 4.23
C GLU A 73 14.73 15.15 3.85
N GLN A 74 15.60 14.82 4.81
CA GLN A 74 16.70 13.88 4.58
C GLN A 74 16.16 12.47 4.35
N GLU A 75 15.20 12.03 5.16
CA GLU A 75 14.57 10.71 5.00
C GLU A 75 13.88 10.57 3.63
N MET A 76 13.20 11.62 3.15
CA MET A 76 12.60 11.62 1.81
C MET A 76 13.66 11.52 0.71
N ARG A 77 14.83 12.15 0.85
CA ARG A 77 15.95 12.00 -0.10
C ARG A 77 16.54 10.58 -0.08
N SER A 78 16.61 9.96 1.10
CA SER A 78 17.02 8.55 1.22
C SER A 78 16.03 7.63 0.50
N LEU A 79 14.72 7.84 0.73
CA LEU A 79 13.64 7.10 0.08
C LEU A 79 13.68 7.24 -1.44
N SER A 80 13.91 8.46 -1.95
CA SER A 80 14.01 8.71 -3.39
C SER A 80 15.25 8.05 -4.01
N GLY A 81 16.36 7.94 -3.26
CA GLY A 81 17.54 7.18 -3.67
C GLY A 81 17.27 5.69 -3.84
N ILE A 82 16.51 5.09 -2.90
CA ILE A 82 16.12 3.67 -2.95
C ILE A 82 15.23 3.42 -4.18
N TRP A 83 14.22 4.27 -4.40
CA TRP A 83 13.31 4.19 -5.55
C TRP A 83 13.96 4.55 -6.91
N GLY A 84 14.95 5.44 -6.93
CA GLY A 84 15.66 5.81 -8.15
C GLY A 84 16.59 4.70 -8.69
N SER A 85 16.94 3.72 -7.86
CA SER A 85 17.87 2.65 -8.19
C SER A 85 17.23 1.41 -8.85
N THR A 86 15.92 1.43 -9.11
CA THR A 86 15.14 0.22 -9.46
C THR A 86 14.74 0.12 -10.94
N SER A 87 14.87 -1.09 -11.49
CA SER A 87 14.67 -1.47 -12.91
C SER A 87 13.21 -1.35 -13.42
N PRO A 88 12.96 -1.36 -14.74
CA PRO A 88 11.64 -1.17 -15.40
C PRO A 88 10.53 -2.19 -15.06
N LEU A 89 10.77 -3.17 -14.18
CA LEU A 89 9.71 -4.01 -13.60
C LEU A 89 8.80 -3.24 -12.61
N HIS A 90 9.20 -2.05 -12.17
CA HIS A 90 8.41 -1.14 -11.33
C HIS A 90 7.43 -0.30 -12.17
N ALA A 91 6.99 -0.84 -13.30
CA ALA A 91 5.98 -0.19 -14.12
C ALA A 91 4.75 0.10 -13.24
N PRO A 92 4.22 1.32 -13.27
CA PRO A 92 3.05 1.67 -12.48
C PRO A 92 1.92 0.66 -12.71
N SER A 93 1.60 -0.14 -11.69
CA SER A 93 0.42 -1.01 -11.70
C SER A 93 -0.81 -0.16 -11.46
N GLY A 94 -1.97 -0.65 -11.91
CA GLY A 94 -3.23 0.07 -11.78
C GLY A 94 -3.47 0.59 -10.35
N ILE A 95 -3.97 1.82 -10.27
CA ILE A 95 -4.62 2.51 -9.14
C ILE A 95 -5.13 1.61 -7.99
N TRP A 96 -4.35 1.42 -6.92
CA TRP A 96 -4.89 0.87 -5.67
C TRP A 96 -4.84 1.92 -4.55
N GLY A 97 -6.00 2.49 -4.22
CA GLY A 97 -6.13 3.35 -3.03
C GLY A 97 -6.34 2.50 -1.77
N SER A 98 -5.83 2.93 -0.62
CA SER A 98 -6.09 2.34 0.71
C SER A 98 -7.59 2.18 1.04
N HIS A 99 -8.45 2.97 0.41
CA HIS A 99 -9.91 2.89 0.52
C HIS A 99 -10.59 1.99 -0.54
N SER A 100 -9.82 1.30 -1.39
CA SER A 100 -10.31 0.41 -2.46
C SER A 100 -10.72 -0.97 -1.94
N MET A 101 -11.12 -1.08 -0.67
CA MET A 101 -11.88 -2.21 -0.17
C MET A 101 -13.26 -2.21 -0.86
N LEU A 102 -13.27 -2.66 -2.11
CA LEU A 102 -14.48 -2.83 -2.91
C LEU A 102 -15.37 -3.82 -2.17
N PRO A 103 -16.65 -3.49 -1.91
CA PRO A 103 -17.60 -4.49 -1.47
C PRO A 103 -17.61 -5.62 -2.50
N VAL A 104 -17.61 -6.87 -2.03
CA VAL A 104 -17.85 -8.03 -2.89
C VAL A 104 -19.23 -7.85 -3.54
N GLY A 105 -19.22 -7.43 -4.80
CA GLY A 105 -20.41 -7.06 -5.56
C GLY A 105 -20.05 -6.02 -6.63
N PHE A 106 -20.20 -6.40 -7.89
CA PHE A 106 -20.00 -5.54 -9.06
C PHE A 106 -20.54 -4.12 -8.87
N GLY A 107 -19.69 -3.12 -9.11
CA GLY A 107 -20.06 -1.71 -9.17
C GLY A 107 -19.13 -0.82 -8.36
N VAL A 108 -18.39 0.05 -9.03
CA VAL A 108 -17.66 1.14 -8.40
C VAL A 108 -18.68 2.03 -7.67
N PRO A 109 -18.68 2.12 -6.33
CA PRO A 109 -19.59 3.00 -5.63
C PRO A 109 -19.18 4.46 -5.88
N ARG A 110 -20.14 5.30 -6.28
CA ARG A 110 -19.94 6.77 -6.30
C ARG A 110 -19.66 7.23 -4.88
N GLY A 111 -18.41 7.58 -4.58
CA GLY A 111 -17.97 8.02 -3.25
C GLY A 111 -16.63 7.46 -2.78
N VAL A 112 -15.95 6.61 -3.57
CA VAL A 112 -14.54 6.28 -3.33
C VAL A 112 -13.73 7.53 -3.69
N SER A 113 -12.94 8.07 -2.75
CA SER A 113 -11.99 9.13 -3.07
C SER A 113 -10.93 8.56 -4.00
N THR A 114 -11.01 8.94 -5.27
CA THR A 114 -10.02 8.66 -6.32
C THR A 114 -8.93 9.73 -6.38
N ASP A 115 -8.82 10.59 -5.36
CA ASP A 115 -7.88 11.72 -5.38
C ASP A 115 -6.43 11.28 -5.13
N LEU A 116 -6.23 10.11 -4.54
CA LEU A 116 -4.89 9.53 -4.30
C LEU A 116 -4.52 8.44 -5.31
N SER A 117 -5.42 8.12 -6.25
CA SER A 117 -5.20 7.04 -7.19
C SER A 117 -4.22 7.43 -8.30
N HIS A 118 -2.95 7.21 -8.02
CA HIS A 118 -1.84 7.33 -8.95
C HIS A 118 -1.27 5.94 -9.21
N PRO A 119 -0.64 5.73 -10.36
CA PRO A 119 -0.14 4.41 -10.67
C PRO A 119 1.18 4.25 -9.87
N PHE A 120 1.14 3.41 -8.85
CA PHE A 120 2.26 3.11 -7.96
C PHE A 120 2.94 1.82 -8.39
N SER A 121 4.14 1.54 -7.87
CA SER A 121 4.73 0.21 -8.06
C SER A 121 3.85 -0.84 -7.38
N ARG A 122 3.84 -2.05 -7.94
CA ARG A 122 3.15 -3.19 -7.35
C ARG A 122 3.57 -3.41 -5.90
N GLY A 123 4.87 -3.35 -5.62
CA GLY A 123 5.41 -3.47 -4.26
C GLY A 123 4.83 -2.45 -3.28
N PHE A 124 4.62 -1.20 -3.71
CA PHE A 124 4.00 -0.18 -2.88
C PHE A 124 2.55 -0.53 -2.52
N ASP A 125 1.74 -0.96 -3.49
CA ASP A 125 0.33 -1.30 -3.24
C ASP A 125 0.20 -2.52 -2.30
N LEU A 126 1.05 -3.53 -2.49
CA LEU A 126 1.10 -4.71 -1.61
C LEU A 126 1.60 -4.36 -0.21
N GLY A 127 2.70 -3.59 -0.11
CA GLY A 127 3.26 -3.14 1.17
C GLY A 127 2.29 -2.26 1.95
N ASN A 128 1.64 -1.31 1.27
CA ASN A 128 0.60 -0.48 1.88
C ASN A 128 -0.58 -1.34 2.37
N HIS A 129 -1.04 -2.32 1.58
CA HIS A 129 -2.07 -3.24 2.04
C HIS A 129 -1.67 -4.00 3.31
N PHE A 130 -0.42 -4.44 3.42
CA PHE A 130 0.09 -5.10 4.63
C PHE A 130 0.20 -4.14 5.83
N CYS A 131 0.56 -2.87 5.60
CA CYS A 131 0.51 -1.84 6.64
C CYS A 131 -0.90 -1.65 7.21
N GLU A 132 -1.95 -1.76 6.40
CA GLU A 132 -3.34 -1.63 6.89
C GLU A 132 -3.76 -2.74 7.88
N TRP A 133 -3.00 -3.84 8.00
CA TRP A 133 -3.27 -4.88 9.01
C TRP A 133 -2.97 -4.38 10.43
N VAL A 134 -2.11 -3.37 10.54
CA VAL A 134 -1.68 -2.77 11.81
C VAL A 134 -2.73 -1.79 12.34
N TYR A 135 -3.45 -1.10 11.46
CA TYR A 135 -4.30 0.03 11.82
C TYR A 135 -5.79 -0.32 11.84
N ASN A 136 -6.43 -0.12 13.00
CA ASN A 136 -7.87 -0.20 13.17
C ASN A 136 -8.47 1.20 13.33
N TYR A 137 -9.26 1.64 12.36
CA TYR A 137 -9.94 2.94 12.34
C TYR A 137 -11.36 2.91 12.91
N THR A 138 -11.79 1.81 13.52
CA THR A 138 -13.12 1.67 14.15
C THR A 138 -13.10 1.87 15.66
N HIS A 139 -11.98 2.40 16.20
CA HIS A 139 -11.84 2.64 17.63
C HIS A 139 -12.74 3.81 18.05
N ASP A 140 -13.53 3.61 19.11
CA ASP A 140 -14.59 4.50 19.56
C ASP A 140 -14.11 5.64 20.48
N SER A 141 -12.89 5.56 20.97
CA SER A 141 -12.24 6.60 21.78
C SER A 141 -11.06 7.25 21.07
N TRP A 142 -10.78 8.51 21.43
CA TRP A 142 -9.57 9.23 21.01
C TRP A 142 -8.31 8.36 21.15
N PRO A 143 -7.42 8.28 20.13
CA PRO A 143 -7.35 9.09 18.91
C PRO A 143 -8.19 8.58 17.73
N PHE A 144 -9.21 7.76 17.98
CA PHE A 144 -10.13 7.15 17.00
C PHE A 144 -9.49 6.13 16.05
N PHE A 145 -8.25 5.74 16.34
CA PHE A 145 -7.60 4.60 15.73
C PHE A 145 -6.78 3.84 16.75
N GLN A 146 -6.46 2.58 16.45
CA GLN A 146 -5.54 1.76 17.22
C GLN A 146 -4.52 1.13 16.28
N ALA A 147 -3.23 1.33 16.56
CA ALA A 147 -2.14 0.65 15.89
C ALA A 147 -1.69 -0.56 16.72
N ARG A 148 -1.52 -1.72 16.07
CA ARG A 148 -1.01 -2.96 16.66
C ARG A 148 0.08 -3.54 15.77
N PRO A 149 1.35 -3.11 15.92
CA PRO A 149 2.45 -3.54 15.06
C PRO A 149 2.60 -5.07 14.96
N GLU A 150 2.26 -5.79 16.02
CA GLU A 150 2.22 -7.24 16.08
C GLU A 150 1.22 -7.90 15.11
N HIS A 151 0.31 -7.12 14.52
CA HIS A 151 -0.62 -7.59 13.50
C HIS A 151 -0.09 -7.49 12.07
N TYR A 152 1.10 -6.91 11.85
CA TYR A 152 1.73 -6.92 10.55
C TYR A 152 1.87 -8.38 10.05
N PRO A 153 1.56 -8.69 8.78
CA PRO A 153 1.53 -10.06 8.31
C PRO A 153 2.91 -10.72 8.43
N SER A 154 2.93 -11.90 9.04
CA SER A 154 4.10 -12.79 9.03
C SER A 154 4.52 -13.15 7.60
N ARG A 155 5.78 -13.54 7.41
CA ARG A 155 6.28 -14.02 6.11
C ARG A 155 5.39 -15.10 5.49
N GLN A 156 4.83 -16.00 6.30
CA GLN A 156 3.90 -17.03 5.82
C GLN A 156 2.59 -16.44 5.27
N GLN A 157 2.02 -15.42 5.94
CA GLN A 157 0.81 -14.73 5.48
C GLN A 157 1.08 -13.89 4.23
N GLN A 158 2.23 -13.21 4.17
CA GLN A 158 2.65 -12.49 2.97
C GLN A 158 2.79 -13.43 1.76
N LEU A 159 3.47 -14.58 1.94
CA LEU A 159 3.59 -15.59 0.89
C LEU A 159 2.23 -16.18 0.47
N HIS A 160 1.33 -16.40 1.42
CA HIS A 160 -0.04 -16.83 1.12
C HIS A 160 -0.76 -15.81 0.21
N PHE A 161 -0.65 -14.52 0.53
CA PHE A 161 -1.20 -13.44 -0.28
C PHE A 161 -0.55 -13.40 -1.67
N ILE A 162 0.79 -13.41 -1.75
CA ILE A 162 1.56 -13.37 -3.00
C ILE A 162 1.19 -14.53 -3.92
N ARG A 163 1.03 -15.75 -3.39
CA ARG A 163 0.62 -16.93 -4.18
C ARG A 163 -0.76 -16.75 -4.81
N HIS A 164 -1.73 -16.25 -4.05
CA HIS A 164 -3.07 -15.97 -4.58
C HIS A 164 -3.03 -14.83 -5.60
N TYR A 165 -2.26 -13.78 -5.33
CA TYR A 165 -2.04 -12.66 -6.25
C TYR A 165 -1.47 -13.16 -7.59
N LEU A 166 -0.44 -14.01 -7.55
CA LEU A 166 0.20 -14.58 -8.74
C LEU A 166 -0.71 -15.55 -9.47
N SER A 167 -1.51 -16.36 -8.77
CA SER A 167 -2.38 -17.38 -9.40
C SER A 167 -3.34 -16.82 -10.46
N GLU A 168 -3.79 -15.58 -10.29
CA GLU A 168 -4.63 -14.88 -11.26
C GLU A 168 -3.86 -14.42 -12.50
N ASP A 169 -2.56 -14.13 -12.38
CA ASP A 169 -1.67 -13.79 -13.49
C ASP A 169 -1.10 -15.03 -14.19
N SER A 170 -0.81 -16.10 -13.44
CA SER A 170 -0.36 -17.40 -13.98
C SER A 170 -1.37 -18.01 -14.95
N GLY A 171 -2.67 -17.84 -14.69
CA GLY A 171 -3.74 -18.24 -15.61
C GLY A 171 -3.64 -17.55 -16.99
N ARG A 172 -2.85 -16.48 -17.12
CA ARG A 172 -2.58 -15.74 -18.36
C ARG A 172 -1.22 -16.08 -18.99
N ARG A 173 -0.29 -16.66 -18.23
CA ARG A 173 1.14 -16.84 -18.60
C ARG A 173 1.68 -18.27 -18.42
N GLY A 174 0.86 -19.30 -18.59
CA GLY A 174 1.33 -20.70 -18.68
C GLY A 174 1.99 -21.26 -17.41
N ASP A 175 2.28 -22.56 -17.42
CA ASP A 175 2.82 -23.26 -16.23
C ASP A 175 4.25 -22.82 -15.89
N THR A 176 4.42 -22.34 -14.66
CA THR A 176 5.70 -21.92 -14.09
C THR A 176 6.28 -23.04 -13.23
N THR A 177 7.59 -23.30 -13.32
CA THR A 177 8.21 -24.35 -12.49
C THR A 177 8.22 -23.98 -11.01
N HIS A 178 8.27 -24.96 -10.10
CA HIS A 178 8.35 -24.70 -8.66
C HIS A 178 9.54 -23.81 -8.25
N GLN A 179 10.69 -23.96 -8.92
CA GLN A 179 11.89 -23.14 -8.64
C GLN A 179 11.69 -21.70 -9.09
N GLU A 180 11.07 -21.51 -10.26
CA GLU A 180 10.78 -20.17 -10.78
C GLU A 180 9.71 -19.47 -9.92
N GLN A 181 8.69 -20.20 -9.49
CA GLN A 181 7.68 -19.70 -8.56
C GLN A 181 8.31 -19.20 -7.24
N ALA A 182 9.22 -19.99 -6.65
CA ALA A 182 9.91 -19.60 -5.42
C ALA A 182 10.79 -18.35 -5.61
N ARG A 183 11.43 -18.22 -6.78
CA ARG A 183 12.23 -17.04 -7.14
C ARG A 183 11.36 -15.79 -7.25
N ILE A 184 10.22 -15.88 -7.95
CA ILE A 184 9.27 -14.77 -8.09
C ILE A 184 8.70 -14.36 -6.72
N GLU A 185 8.35 -15.33 -5.88
CA GLU A 185 7.87 -15.07 -4.51
C GLU A 185 8.89 -14.25 -3.70
N GLU A 186 10.18 -14.61 -3.77
CA GLU A 186 11.24 -13.90 -3.05
C GLU A 186 11.51 -12.51 -3.64
N GLU A 187 11.52 -12.37 -4.96
CA GLU A 187 11.66 -11.07 -5.63
C GLU A 187 10.52 -10.12 -5.23
N MET A 188 9.29 -10.62 -5.10
CA MET A 188 8.14 -9.84 -4.63
C MET A 188 8.24 -9.44 -3.16
N LEU A 189 8.71 -10.33 -2.28
CA LEU A 189 8.95 -9.96 -0.88
C LEU A 189 9.96 -8.81 -0.77
N VAL A 190 11.06 -8.89 -1.54
CA VAL A 190 12.06 -7.81 -1.59
C VAL A 190 11.48 -6.52 -2.17
N GLU A 191 10.55 -6.60 -3.12
CA GLU A 191 9.85 -5.42 -3.66
C GLU A 191 8.93 -4.75 -2.61
N ILE A 192 8.33 -5.55 -1.73
CA ILE A 192 7.39 -5.10 -0.68
C ILE A 192 8.13 -4.49 0.52
N ASP A 193 9.29 -5.05 0.88
CA ASP A 193 10.07 -4.64 2.06
C ASP A 193 10.99 -3.41 1.80
N ARG A 194 10.94 -2.82 0.60
CA ARG A 194 11.75 -1.65 0.20
C ARG A 194 11.04 -0.32 0.42
#